data_AF-A0A1B7MF67-F1
#
_entry.id   AF-A0A1B7MF67-F1
#
_cell.length_a   1.000
_cell.length_b   1.000
_cell.length_c   1.000
_cell.angle_alpha   90.00
_cell.angle_beta   90.00
_cell.angle_gamma   90.00
#
_symmetry.space_group_name_H-M   'P 1'
#
loop_
_entity.id
_entity.type
_entity.pdbx_description
1 polymer ?
#
loop_
_entity_poly.entity_id
_entity_poly.type
_entity_poly.pdbx_seq_one_letter_code
_entity_poly.pdbx_strand_id
1 'polypeptide(L)'
;MVHYSLLIRLFGAPNGLCSSITKSKHIKAVKGPWRRSSRFNALSQMLLTNQWLDKLAALRADFMQRNMLNGTCLLAVLEALEQIQDNIDTQGLEGANTPLPAHNENEDEDDDNNGVDDGPTLVQAHVQLARTPCTFI
;
A
#
# COMPACT_ATOMS: atom_id res chain seq x y z
N MET A 1 -30.90 -20.05 -1.42
CA MET A 1 -29.65 -20.52 -0.76
C MET A 1 -28.89 -19.30 -0.29
N VAL A 2 -28.49 -19.25 0.99
CA VAL A 2 -27.67 -18.15 1.52
C VAL A 2 -26.21 -18.52 1.29
N HIS A 3 -25.48 -17.72 0.50
CA HIS A 3 -24.07 -17.94 0.23
C HIS A 3 -23.21 -17.18 1.25
N TYR A 4 -22.37 -17.92 1.99
CA TYR A 4 -21.46 -17.34 2.97
C TYR A 4 -20.14 -16.90 2.32
N SER A 5 -20.19 -15.87 1.46
CA SER A 5 -19.06 -15.41 0.65
C SER A 5 -17.78 -15.16 1.45
N LEU A 6 -17.88 -14.58 2.65
CA LEU A 6 -16.74 -14.37 3.55
C LEU A 6 -16.16 -15.68 4.07
N LEU A 7 -17.00 -16.63 4.48
CA LEU A 7 -16.52 -17.93 4.96
C LEU A 7 -15.95 -18.79 3.82
N ILE A 8 -16.44 -18.61 2.59
CA ILE A 8 -15.87 -19.23 1.39
C ILE A 8 -14.46 -18.69 1.13
N ARG A 9 -14.28 -17.36 1.13
CA ARG A 9 -12.97 -16.75 0.89
C ARG A 9 -11.95 -17.05 1.99
N LEU A 10 -12.39 -17.07 3.25
CA LEU A 10 -11.49 -17.17 4.39
C LEU A 10 -11.22 -18.63 4.83
N PHE A 11 -12.18 -19.53 4.61
CA PHE A 11 -12.12 -20.91 5.10
C PHE A 11 -12.45 -21.97 4.04
N GLY A 12 -12.83 -21.58 2.82
CA GLY A 12 -13.23 -22.54 1.78
C GLY A 12 -14.51 -23.31 2.14
N ALA A 13 -15.44 -22.66 2.85
CA ALA A 13 -16.69 -23.27 3.32
C ALA A 13 -17.90 -22.83 2.47
N PRO A 14 -18.23 -23.53 1.36
CA PRO A 14 -19.34 -23.19 0.46
C PRO A 14 -20.69 -23.08 1.17
N ASN A 15 -20.89 -23.90 2.21
CA ASN A 15 -22.13 -23.96 2.97
C ASN A 15 -22.01 -23.35 4.38
N GLY A 16 -20.98 -22.53 4.64
CA GLY A 16 -20.72 -21.94 5.97
C GLY A 16 -20.10 -22.90 6.99
N LEU A 17 -20.10 -24.21 6.73
CA LEU A 17 -19.42 -25.22 7.53
C LEU A 17 -18.06 -25.55 6.92
N CYS A 18 -16.98 -25.06 7.54
CA CYS A 18 -15.62 -25.50 7.23
C CYS A 18 -15.26 -26.67 8.14
N SER A 19 -14.73 -27.76 7.59
CA SER A 19 -14.17 -28.85 8.37
C SER A 19 -12.93 -28.45 9.18
N SER A 20 -12.39 -27.22 9.05
CA SER A 20 -11.27 -26.80 9.89
C SER A 20 -11.03 -25.29 9.99
N ILE A 21 -11.81 -24.60 10.82
CA ILE A 21 -11.48 -23.24 11.33
C ILE A 21 -10.08 -23.24 11.98
N THR A 22 -9.72 -24.32 12.67
CA THR A 22 -8.42 -24.48 13.32
C THR A 22 -7.27 -24.60 12.31
N LYS A 23 -7.47 -25.25 11.15
CA LYS A 23 -6.48 -25.30 10.06
C LYS A 23 -6.22 -23.93 9.47
N SER A 24 -7.24 -23.09 9.29
CA SER A 24 -7.04 -21.71 8.82
C SER A 24 -6.25 -20.88 9.84
N LYS A 25 -6.57 -20.97 11.14
CA LYS A 25 -5.77 -20.31 12.19
C LYS A 25 -4.33 -20.83 12.23
N HIS A 26 -4.13 -22.15 12.11
CA HIS A 26 -2.81 -22.78 12.06
C HIS A 26 -2.00 -22.35 10.82
N ILE A 27 -2.65 -22.08 9.68
CA ILE A 27 -1.95 -21.52 8.51
C ILE A 27 -1.34 -20.15 8.86
N LYS A 28 -2.13 -19.26 9.48
CA LYS A 28 -1.69 -17.89 9.80
C LYS A 28 -0.66 -17.84 10.92
N ALA A 29 -0.86 -18.60 12.00
CA ALA A 29 0.02 -18.56 13.18
C ALA A 29 1.25 -19.48 13.06
N VAL A 30 1.22 -20.50 12.20
CA VAL A 30 2.27 -21.52 12.15
C VAL A 30 2.84 -21.69 10.74
N LYS A 31 2.03 -22.11 9.75
CA LYS A 31 2.58 -22.44 8.42
C LYS A 31 3.18 -21.24 7.70
N GLY A 32 2.54 -20.07 7.75
CA GLY A 32 3.05 -18.84 7.15
C GLY A 32 4.35 -18.38 7.80
N PRO A 33 4.38 -18.16 9.13
CA PRO A 33 5.59 -17.79 9.85
C PRO A 33 6.73 -18.79 9.67
N TRP A 34 6.45 -20.10 9.71
CA TRP A 34 7.46 -21.14 9.47
C TRP A 34 8.13 -21.02 8.09
N ARG A 35 7.36 -20.72 7.04
CA ARG A 35 7.91 -20.52 5.69
C ARG A 35 8.82 -19.29 5.61
N ARG A 36 8.61 -18.29 6.47
CA ARG A 36 9.37 -17.02 6.49
C ARG A 36 10.53 -17.04 7.48
N SER A 37 10.47 -17.88 8.52
CA SER A 37 11.54 -17.98 9.53
C SER A 37 12.81 -18.56 8.93
N SER A 38 13.96 -18.13 9.46
CA SER A 38 15.20 -18.86 9.23
C SER A 38 15.17 -20.15 10.05
N ARG A 39 15.75 -21.24 9.51
CA ARG A 39 15.75 -22.57 10.18
C ARG A 39 16.53 -22.61 11.50
N PHE A 40 17.18 -21.51 11.88
CA PHE A 40 17.84 -21.33 13.16
C PHE A 40 16.88 -20.66 14.16
N ASN A 41 16.57 -21.34 15.26
CA ASN A 41 15.63 -20.84 16.28
C ASN A 41 14.27 -20.40 15.71
N ALA A 42 13.75 -21.14 14.72
CA ALA A 42 12.52 -20.83 14.00
C ALA A 42 11.31 -20.64 14.94
N LEU A 43 11.19 -21.43 16.02
CA LEU A 43 10.08 -21.33 16.96
C LEU A 43 10.02 -19.95 17.64
N SER A 44 11.15 -19.47 18.13
CA SER A 44 11.26 -18.14 18.77
C SER A 44 10.93 -17.03 17.78
N GLN A 45 11.42 -17.14 16.53
CA GLN A 45 11.10 -16.18 15.47
C GLN A 45 9.61 -16.16 15.12
N MET A 46 9.00 -17.33 15.03
CA MET A 46 7.56 -17.45 14.76
C MET A 46 6.73 -16.84 15.89
N LEU A 47 7.12 -17.06 17.14
CA LEU A 47 6.43 -16.49 18.30
C LEU A 47 6.51 -14.95 18.29
N LEU A 48 7.72 -14.40 18.08
CA LEU A 48 7.93 -12.95 17.99
C LEU A 48 7.16 -12.35 16.81
N THR A 49 7.14 -13.02 15.66
CA THR A 49 6.41 -12.57 14.48
C THR A 49 4.91 -12.52 14.76
N ASN A 50 4.34 -13.57 15.38
CA ASN A 50 2.93 -13.60 15.74
C ASN A 50 2.59 -12.48 16.73
N GLN A 51 3.40 -12.30 17.77
CA GLN A 51 3.20 -11.23 18.74
C GLN A 51 3.24 -9.84 18.08
N TRP A 52 4.17 -9.62 17.15
CA TRP A 52 4.25 -8.35 16.41
C TRP A 52 3.03 -8.12 15.53
N LEU A 53 2.56 -9.14 14.81
CA LEU A 53 1.35 -9.06 14.00
C LEU A 53 0.11 -8.75 14.85
N ASP A 54 0.00 -9.35 16.04
CA ASP A 54 -1.11 -9.09 16.96
C ASP A 54 -1.08 -7.65 17.48
N LYS A 55 0.10 -7.15 17.85
CA LYS A 55 0.29 -5.74 18.25
C LYS A 55 -0.07 -4.78 17.13
N LEU A 56 0.39 -5.05 15.90
CA LEU A 56 0.03 -4.24 14.73
C LEU A 56 -1.47 -4.25 14.46
N ALA A 57 -2.13 -5.40 14.59
CA ALA A 57 -3.57 -5.49 14.42
C ALA A 57 -4.32 -4.65 15.46
N ALA A 58 -3.88 -4.69 16.73
CA ALA A 58 -4.44 -3.86 17.80
C ALA A 58 -4.22 -2.36 17.53
N LEU A 59 -2.98 -1.96 17.20
CA LEU A 59 -2.66 -0.57 16.87
C LEU A 59 -3.48 -0.05 15.68
N ARG A 60 -3.66 -0.87 14.65
CA ARG A 60 -4.49 -0.51 13.49
C ARG A 60 -5.94 -0.28 13.90
N ALA A 61 -6.50 -1.15 14.76
CA ALA A 61 -7.85 -0.97 15.28
C ALA A 61 -7.98 0.33 16.09
N ASP A 62 -7.01 0.62 16.96
CA ASP A 62 -6.98 1.86 17.76
C ASP A 62 -6.90 3.11 16.88
N PHE A 63 -6.04 3.10 15.86
CA PHE A 63 -5.91 4.23 14.93
C PHE A 63 -7.14 4.41 14.04
N MET A 64 -7.79 3.33 13.61
CA MET A 64 -9.06 3.41 12.89
C MET A 64 -10.17 3.98 13.77
N GLN A 65 -10.26 3.56 15.03
CA GLN A 65 -11.25 4.10 15.98
C GLN A 65 -11.05 5.60 16.24
N ARG A 66 -9.81 6.07 16.21
CA ARG A 66 -9.46 7.50 16.36
C ARG A 66 -9.55 8.30 15.05
N ASN A 67 -10.02 7.69 13.95
CA ASN A 67 -10.05 8.30 12.61
C ASN A 67 -8.67 8.77 12.10
N MET A 68 -7.58 8.24 12.64
CA MET A 68 -6.20 8.60 12.24
C MET A 68 -5.75 7.94 10.94
N LEU A 69 -6.50 6.94 10.47
CA LEU A 69 -6.27 6.22 9.21
C LEU A 69 -7.35 6.53 8.16
N ASN A 70 -8.06 7.65 8.30
CA ASN A 70 -9.07 8.08 7.34
C ASN A 70 -8.42 8.88 6.21
N GLY A 71 -8.75 8.51 4.96
CA GLY A 71 -8.16 9.08 3.76
C GLY A 71 -6.98 8.27 3.21
N THR A 72 -6.62 8.53 1.95
CA THR A 72 -5.43 7.97 1.32
C THR A 72 -4.38 9.08 1.17
N CYS A 73 -3.10 8.72 1.08
CA CYS A 73 -2.05 9.71 0.77
C CYS A 73 -2.35 10.47 -0.53
N LEU A 74 -2.96 9.79 -1.51
CA LEU A 74 -3.39 10.38 -2.78
C LEU A 74 -4.42 11.50 -2.54
N LEU A 75 -5.43 11.26 -1.70
CA LEU A 75 -6.46 12.26 -1.39
C LEU A 75 -5.84 13.51 -0.77
N ALA A 76 -4.90 13.34 0.17
CA ALA A 76 -4.20 14.45 0.79
C ALA A 76 -3.35 15.26 -0.22
N VAL A 77 -2.75 14.59 -1.21
CA VAL A 77 -1.99 15.26 -2.27
C VAL A 77 -2.92 16.02 -3.22
N LEU A 78 -4.06 15.44 -3.61
CA LEU A 78 -5.04 16.15 -4.44
C LEU A 78 -5.60 17.39 -3.75
N GLU A 79 -5.96 17.28 -2.46
CA GLU A 79 -6.44 18.41 -1.66
C GLU A 79 -5.38 19.52 -1.55
N ALA A 80 -4.10 19.15 -1.39
CA ALA A 80 -3.01 20.11 -1.38
C ALA A 80 -2.80 20.81 -2.74
N LEU A 81 -3.02 20.11 -3.87
CA LEU A 81 -2.93 20.69 -5.20
C LEU A 81 -4.10 21.64 -5.50
N GLU A 82 -5.31 21.29 -5.05
CA GLU A 82 -6.51 22.14 -5.19
C GLU A 82 -6.34 23.47 -4.43
N GLN A 83 -5.79 23.43 -3.21
CA GLN A 83 -5.47 24.65 -2.44
C GLN A 83 -4.39 25.54 -3.07
N ILE A 84 -3.51 25.00 -3.92
CA ILE A 84 -2.54 25.80 -4.66
C ILE A 84 -3.21 26.52 -5.82
N GLN A 85 -4.15 25.85 -6.50
CA GLN A 85 -4.91 26.44 -7.61
C GLN A 85 -5.77 27.62 -7.14
N ASP A 86 -6.47 27.48 -6.01
CA ASP A 86 -7.33 28.54 -5.45
C ASP A 86 -6.53 29.79 -4.99
N ASN A 87 -5.24 29.64 -4.66
CA ASN A 87 -4.37 30.76 -4.28
C ASN A 87 -3.83 31.57 -5.48
N ILE A 88 -3.90 31.04 -6.70
CA ILE A 88 -3.42 31.72 -7.92
C ILE A 88 -4.50 32.69 -8.46
N ASP A 89 -5.78 32.40 -8.21
CA ASP A 89 -6.90 33.14 -8.82
C ASP A 89 -7.26 34.47 -8.10
N THR A 90 -6.57 34.83 -7.00
CA THR A 90 -6.88 36.03 -6.20
C THR A 90 -5.98 37.25 -6.50
N GLN A 91 -5.02 37.15 -7.44
CA GLN A 91 -4.20 38.31 -7.85
C GLN A 91 -4.37 38.63 -9.35
N GLY A 92 -5.37 39.46 -9.67
CA GLY A 92 -5.25 40.50 -10.71
C GLY A 92 -5.34 40.09 -12.18
N LEU A 93 -6.52 40.35 -12.75
CA LEU A 93 -6.88 40.48 -14.17
C LEU A 93 -5.97 41.47 -14.94
N GLU A 94 -5.51 41.12 -16.15
CA GLU A 94 -5.74 41.92 -17.38
C GLU A 94 -5.23 41.21 -18.64
N GLY A 95 -5.97 41.40 -19.73
CA GLY A 95 -5.95 40.54 -20.91
C GLY A 95 -4.83 40.82 -21.90
N ALA A 96 -4.62 39.83 -22.76
CA ALA A 96 -4.17 40.05 -24.13
C ALA A 96 -4.58 38.85 -24.98
N ASN A 97 -5.48 39.13 -25.92
CA ASN A 97 -5.83 38.26 -27.02
C ASN A 97 -4.59 37.88 -27.85
N THR A 98 -4.83 36.90 -28.74
CA THR A 98 -4.22 36.70 -30.08
C THR A 98 -3.12 35.62 -30.12
N PRO A 99 -3.02 34.81 -31.18
CA PRO A 99 -4.05 33.96 -31.80
C PRO A 99 -3.58 32.50 -32.01
N LEU A 100 -4.57 31.59 -32.14
CA LEU A 100 -4.41 30.23 -32.66
C LEU A 100 -3.73 30.23 -34.05
N PRO A 101 -2.76 29.33 -34.34
CA PRO A 101 -2.47 28.93 -35.70
C PRO A 101 -3.35 27.72 -36.09
N ALA A 102 -3.90 27.82 -37.29
CA ALA A 102 -4.76 26.84 -37.93
C ALA A 102 -3.96 25.67 -38.58
N HIS A 103 -4.69 24.58 -38.82
CA HIS A 103 -4.39 23.39 -39.65
C HIS A 103 -3.35 22.40 -39.08
N ASN A 104 -3.56 21.08 -39.11
CA ASN A 104 -4.27 20.25 -40.09
C ASN A 104 -4.88 19.00 -39.44
N GLU A 105 -6.02 18.58 -39.98
CA GLU A 105 -6.59 17.24 -39.85
C GLU A 105 -5.77 16.24 -40.70
N ASN A 106 -5.92 14.94 -40.40
CA ASN A 106 -5.32 13.74 -41.00
C ASN A 106 -4.09 13.22 -40.22
N GLU A 107 -3.91 11.94 -39.91
CA GLU A 107 -4.61 10.68 -40.17
C GLU A 107 -4.03 9.65 -39.18
N ASP A 108 -4.74 8.54 -38.99
CA ASP A 108 -4.44 7.42 -38.09
C ASP A 108 -3.04 6.80 -38.28
N GLU A 109 -2.28 6.63 -37.20
CA GLU A 109 -1.28 5.55 -37.08
C GLU A 109 -1.27 5.01 -35.64
N ASP A 110 -1.69 3.76 -35.49
CA ASP A 110 -1.46 2.93 -34.32
C ASP A 110 0.06 2.74 -34.13
N ASP A 111 0.67 3.40 -33.15
CA ASP A 111 2.05 3.10 -32.73
C ASP A 111 2.08 2.59 -31.29
N ASP A 112 2.17 1.26 -31.21
CA ASP A 112 2.27 0.43 -30.03
C ASP A 112 3.67 0.61 -29.40
N ASN A 113 3.98 1.81 -28.92
CA ASN A 113 5.27 2.12 -28.32
C ASN A 113 5.19 2.06 -26.78
N ASN A 114 5.39 0.85 -26.25
CA ASN A 114 5.68 0.63 -24.85
C ASN A 114 7.12 1.08 -24.53
N GLY A 115 7.33 2.40 -24.53
CA GLY A 115 8.56 3.03 -24.09
C GLY A 115 8.67 2.95 -22.57
N VAL A 116 9.46 2.01 -22.06
CA VAL A 116 9.91 2.00 -20.66
C VAL A 116 10.79 3.23 -20.46
N ASP A 117 10.23 4.28 -19.85
CA ASP A 117 10.99 5.43 -19.37
C ASP A 117 11.83 4.99 -18.15
N ASP A 118 13.05 4.53 -18.43
CA ASP A 118 14.09 4.33 -17.41
C ASP A 118 14.59 5.71 -16.96
N GLY A 119 13.82 6.34 -16.05
CA GLY A 119 14.24 7.54 -15.34
C GLY A 119 15.60 7.35 -14.63
N PRO A 120 16.32 8.44 -14.34
CA PRO A 120 17.74 8.40 -13.99
C PRO A 120 18.05 7.47 -12.81
N THR A 121 18.77 6.39 -13.10
CA THR A 121 19.11 5.26 -12.21
C THR A 121 20.21 5.57 -11.17
N LEU A 122 20.45 6.84 -10.83
CA LEU A 122 21.47 7.20 -9.84
C LEU A 122 20.91 8.06 -8.72
N VAL A 123 20.12 7.43 -7.86
CA VAL A 123 19.95 7.93 -6.48
C VAL A 123 21.08 7.35 -5.65
N GLN A 124 22.14 8.13 -5.42
CA GLN A 124 23.18 7.77 -4.45
C GLN A 124 22.61 7.91 -3.03
N ALA A 125 21.74 6.99 -2.64
CA ALA A 125 21.16 6.95 -1.30
C ALA A 125 22.15 6.32 -0.33
N HIS A 126 22.92 7.15 0.38
CA HIS A 126 23.72 6.69 1.50
C HIS A 126 22.82 6.50 2.74
N VAL A 127 22.60 5.24 3.13
CA VAL A 127 21.94 4.90 4.41
C VAL A 127 23.01 4.43 5.39
N GLN A 128 23.21 5.19 6.48
CA GLN A 128 24.00 4.73 7.62
C GLN A 128 23.06 4.12 8.67
N LEU A 129 23.23 2.84 8.96
CA LEU A 129 22.52 2.15 10.03
C LEU A 129 23.21 2.39 11.37
N ALA A 130 22.43 2.67 12.41
CA ALA A 130 22.93 2.80 13.77
C ALA A 130 23.56 1.48 14.25
N ARG A 131 24.77 1.55 14.78
CA ARG A 131 25.47 0.39 15.34
C ARG A 131 24.91 0.09 16.72
N THR A 132 24.22 -1.04 16.87
CA THR A 132 23.77 -1.52 18.19
C THR A 132 24.97 -2.04 18.96
N PRO A 133 25.25 -1.54 20.18
CA PRO A 133 26.29 -2.13 21.02
C PRO A 133 25.86 -3.54 21.43
N CYS A 134 26.68 -4.54 21.08
CA CYS A 134 26.56 -5.89 21.63
C CYS A 134 27.03 -5.85 23.08
N THR A 135 26.13 -5.63 24.04
CA THR A 135 26.37 -6.02 25.43
C THR A 135 26.08 -7.50 25.55
N PHE A 136 27.12 -8.32 25.48
CA PHE A 136 27.10 -9.66 26.06
C PHE A 136 27.16 -9.48 27.59
N ILE A 137 26.09 -9.88 28.27
CA ILE A 137 26.07 -10.18 29.71
C ILE A 137 25.77 -11.67 29.82
#